data_AF-A0A2M6YRQ8-F1
#
_entry.id   AF-A0A2M6YRQ8-F1
#
_cell.length_a   1.000
_cell.length_b   1.000
_cell.length_c   1.000
_cell.angle_alpha   90.00
_cell.angle_beta   90.00
_cell.angle_gamma   90.00
#
_symmetry.space_group_name_H-M   'P 1'
#
loop_
_entity.id
_entity.type
_entity.pdbx_description
1 polymer ?
#
loop_
_entity_poly.entity_id
_entity_poly.type
_entity_poly.pdbx_seq_one_letter_code
_entity_poly.pdbx_strand_id
1 'polypeptide(L)'
;MKYLLKKINKKLLIILFLAVLLRFGGLNWCLPHTPHPDEWNMAAAVTRLNWENKLNPQFFAYGQFPLYLTYFSARIYNFIPWINIKEIDIQEAVFFL
;
A
#
# COMPACT_ATOMS: atom_id res chain seq x y z
N MET A 1 -20.34 15.37 -17.80
CA MET A 1 -20.21 15.31 -16.31
C MET A 1 -21.55 15.21 -15.57
N LYS A 2 -22.58 16.01 -15.89
CA LYS A 2 -23.92 15.93 -15.23
C LYS A 2 -24.64 14.57 -15.37
N TYR A 3 -24.39 13.82 -16.45
CA TYR A 3 -25.00 12.50 -16.65
C TYR A 3 -24.44 11.40 -15.74
N LEU A 4 -23.14 11.45 -15.39
CA LEU A 4 -22.53 10.48 -14.47
C LEU A 4 -23.02 10.65 -13.03
N LEU A 5 -23.17 11.90 -12.57
CA LEU A 5 -23.61 12.22 -11.21
C LEU A 5 -25.10 11.87 -10.96
N LYS A 6 -25.92 11.80 -12.01
CA LYS A 6 -27.39 11.64 -11.90
C LYS A 6 -27.83 10.21 -11.52
N LYS A 7 -26.94 9.23 -11.56
CA LYS A 7 -27.22 7.81 -11.30
C LYS A 7 -26.37 7.22 -10.16
N ILE A 8 -25.96 8.06 -9.21
CA ILE A 8 -25.19 7.60 -8.04
C ILE A 8 -26.13 6.83 -7.10
N ASN A 9 -25.91 5.53 -7.00
CA ASN A 9 -26.63 4.67 -6.07
C ASN A 9 -26.12 4.92 -4.64
N LYS A 10 -26.93 5.60 -3.82
CA LYS A 10 -26.58 5.89 -2.41
C LYS A 10 -26.22 4.63 -1.61
N LYS A 11 -26.86 3.49 -1.89
CA LYS A 11 -26.53 2.22 -1.22
C LYS A 11 -25.12 1.75 -1.58
N LEU A 12 -24.76 1.86 -2.86
CA LEU A 12 -23.40 1.54 -3.32
C LEU A 12 -22.36 2.46 -2.67
N LEU A 13 -22.64 3.77 -2.57
CA LEU A 13 -21.75 4.69 -1.87
C LEU A 13 -21.53 4.30 -0.40
N ILE A 14 -22.59 3.93 0.31
CA ILE A 14 -22.48 3.49 1.71
C ILE A 14 -21.61 2.22 1.81
N ILE A 15 -21.82 1.25 0.92
CA ILE A 15 -21.01 0.03 0.88
C ILE A 15 -19.54 0.35 0.62
N LEU A 16 -19.25 1.18 -0.38
CA LEU A 16 -17.87 1.56 -0.69
C LEU A 16 -17.22 2.36 0.45
N PHE A 17 -17.97 3.25 1.10
CA PHE A 17 -17.49 3.99 2.25
C PHE A 17 -17.16 3.07 3.44
N LEU A 18 -18.04 2.13 3.77
CA LEU A 18 -17.79 1.14 4.81
C LEU A 18 -16.62 0.22 4.46
N ALA A 19 -16.48 -0.19 3.20
CA ALA A 19 -15.35 -0.99 2.73
C ALA A 19 -14.01 -0.27 2.95
N VAL A 20 -13.95 1.03 2.66
CA VAL A 20 -12.76 1.87 2.94
C VAL A 20 -12.47 1.91 4.44
N LEU A 21 -13.46 2.18 5.29
CA LEU A 21 -13.27 2.23 6.74
C LEU A 21 -12.77 0.90 7.31
N LEU A 22 -13.33 -0.22 6.86
CA LEU A 22 -12.95 -1.56 7.31
C LEU A 22 -11.58 -1.98 6.78
N ARG A 23 -11.20 -1.57 5.56
CA ARG A 23 -9.91 -1.93 4.95
C ARG A 23 -8.73 -1.20 5.60
N PHE A 24 -8.91 0.07 5.94
CA PHE A 24 -7.85 0.91 6.51
C PHE A 24 -7.93 1.04 8.04
N GLY A 25 -8.98 0.50 8.67
CA GLY A 25 -9.09 0.41 10.12
C GLY A 25 -8.09 -0.62 10.66
N GLY A 26 -7.27 -0.22 11.63
CA GLY A 26 -6.34 -1.13 12.30
C GLY A 26 -5.08 -1.47 11.50
N LEU A 27 -4.64 -0.62 10.56
CA LEU A 27 -3.36 -0.82 9.85
C LEU A 27 -2.14 -0.87 10.79
N ASN A 28 -2.24 -0.27 11.97
CA ASN A 28 -1.23 -0.32 13.02
C ASN A 28 -1.40 -1.51 13.97
N TRP A 29 -2.31 -2.43 13.68
CA TRP A 29 -2.58 -3.58 14.52
C TRP A 29 -1.30 -4.39 14.73
N CYS A 30 -1.02 -4.68 16.00
CA CYS A 30 0.18 -5.36 16.49
C CYS A 30 1.52 -4.61 16.41
N LEU A 31 1.64 -3.42 15.82
CA LEU A 31 2.91 -2.68 15.85
C LEU A 31 3.38 -2.41 17.30
N PRO A 32 4.68 -2.58 17.62
CA PRO A 32 5.80 -2.90 16.72
C PRO A 32 6.05 -4.41 16.50
N HIS A 33 5.17 -5.29 17.00
CA HIS A 33 5.29 -6.74 16.83
C HIS A 33 4.75 -7.17 15.46
N THR A 34 5.36 -8.21 14.89
CA THR A 34 5.12 -8.63 13.50
C THR A 34 4.61 -10.08 13.47
N PRO A 35 3.36 -10.33 13.91
CA PRO A 35 2.85 -11.69 14.06
C PRO A 35 2.61 -12.40 12.71
N HIS A 36 2.56 -11.66 11.61
CA HIS A 36 2.37 -12.17 10.25
C HIS A 36 3.73 -12.20 9.51
N PRO A 37 4.45 -13.32 9.53
CA PRO A 37 5.80 -13.40 8.97
C PRO A 37 5.84 -13.21 7.46
N ASP A 38 4.77 -13.54 6.75
CA ASP A 38 4.60 -13.36 5.31
C ASP A 38 4.46 -11.89 4.91
N GLU A 39 3.52 -11.18 5.55
CA GLU A 39 3.31 -9.74 5.35
C GLU A 39 4.61 -8.96 5.62
N TRP A 40 5.29 -9.29 6.71
CA TRP A 40 6.55 -8.62 7.07
C TRP A 40 7.66 -8.89 6.07
N ASN A 41 7.78 -10.12 5.57
CA ASN A 41 8.77 -10.45 4.55
C ASN A 41 8.51 -9.72 3.23
N MET A 42 7.23 -9.58 2.84
CA MET A 42 6.84 -8.80 1.67
C MET A 42 7.13 -7.31 1.88
N ALA A 43 6.73 -6.73 3.01
CA ALA A 43 6.98 -5.33 3.33
C ALA A 43 8.48 -5.02 3.39
N ALA A 44 9.28 -5.87 4.05
CA ALA A 44 10.73 -5.75 4.08
C ALA A 44 11.37 -5.92 2.69
N ALA A 45 10.79 -6.73 1.79
CA ALA A 45 11.26 -6.82 0.42
C ALA A 45 11.03 -5.52 -0.36
N VAL A 46 9.88 -4.87 -0.13
CA VAL A 46 9.55 -3.58 -0.73
C VAL A 46 10.51 -2.48 -0.25
N THR A 47 10.83 -2.43 1.05
CA THR A 47 11.76 -1.40 1.58
C THR A 47 13.19 -1.55 1.05
N ARG A 48 13.60 -2.76 0.62
CA ARG A 48 14.91 -2.99 -0.02
C ARG A 48 14.98 -2.57 -1.49
N LEU A 49 13.85 -2.35 -2.15
CA LEU A 49 13.82 -1.97 -3.56
C LEU A 49 14.43 -0.58 -3.75
N ASN A 50 15.52 -0.54 -4.52
CA ASN A 50 16.17 0.70 -4.88
C ASN A 50 16.82 0.60 -6.27
N TRP A 51 17.10 1.75 -6.88
CA TRP A 51 17.65 1.82 -8.23
C TRP A 51 19.09 1.29 -8.32
N GLU A 52 19.88 1.42 -7.25
CA GLU A 52 21.28 0.95 -7.19
C GLU A 52 21.36 -0.57 -7.32
N ASN A 53 20.43 -1.28 -6.68
CA ASN A 53 20.28 -2.73 -6.71
C ASN A 53 19.38 -3.22 -7.85
N LYS A 54 19.17 -2.40 -8.90
CA LYS A 54 18.36 -2.73 -10.08
C LYS A 54 16.93 -3.19 -9.72
N LEU A 55 16.37 -2.62 -8.66
CA LEU A 55 15.05 -2.97 -8.13
C LEU A 55 14.89 -4.47 -7.83
N ASN A 56 15.94 -5.14 -7.37
CA ASN A 56 15.84 -6.54 -6.97
C ASN A 56 15.29 -6.67 -5.52
N PRO A 57 14.12 -7.31 -5.29
CA PRO A 57 13.54 -7.44 -3.94
C PRO A 57 14.29 -8.43 -3.04
N GLN A 58 15.17 -9.25 -3.62
CA GLN A 58 15.85 -10.38 -2.97
C GLN A 58 14.87 -11.34 -2.26
N PHE A 59 13.63 -11.38 -2.73
CA PHE A 59 12.54 -12.15 -2.14
C PHE A 59 11.60 -12.66 -3.24
N PHE A 60 11.56 -13.98 -3.41
CA PHE A 60 10.92 -14.64 -4.56
C PHE A 60 9.86 -15.67 -4.17
N ALA A 61 9.46 -15.72 -2.89
CA ALA A 61 8.46 -16.66 -2.39
C ALA A 61 7.02 -16.34 -2.87
N TYR A 62 6.78 -15.10 -3.30
CA TYR A 62 5.48 -14.60 -3.77
C TYR A 62 5.59 -14.02 -5.17
N GLY A 63 4.44 -13.76 -5.78
CA GLY A 63 4.36 -13.00 -7.02
C GLY A 63 5.11 -11.67 -6.90
N GLN A 64 5.88 -11.34 -7.93
CA GLN A 64 6.73 -10.14 -7.93
C GLN A 64 5.91 -8.87 -8.19
N PHE A 65 4.83 -9.00 -8.96
CA PHE A 65 3.96 -7.89 -9.32
C PHE A 65 3.42 -7.11 -8.10
N PRO A 66 2.87 -7.76 -7.04
CA PRO A 66 2.49 -7.08 -5.81
C PRO A 66 3.61 -6.20 -5.21
N LEU A 67 4.84 -6.73 -5.11
CA LEU A 67 5.97 -5.99 -4.51
C LEU A 67 6.28 -4.71 -5.30
N TYR A 68 6.34 -4.80 -6.63
CA TYR A 68 6.57 -3.63 -7.47
C TYR A 68 5.39 -2.65 -7.46
N LEU A 69 4.15 -3.17 -7.46
CA LEU A 69 2.95 -2.33 -7.39
C LEU A 69 2.94 -1.52 -6.08
N THR A 70 3.24 -2.16 -4.95
CA THR A 70 3.40 -1.49 -3.65
C THR A 70 4.49 -0.43 -3.72
N TYR A 71 5.68 -0.77 -4.21
CA TYR A 71 6.81 0.16 -4.32
C TYR A 71 6.46 1.41 -5.13
N PHE A 72 5.95 1.24 -6.36
CA PHE A 72 5.63 2.38 -7.21
C PHE A 72 4.44 3.18 -6.69
N SER A 73 3.46 2.54 -6.05
CA SER A 73 2.34 3.25 -5.40
C SER A 73 2.82 4.15 -4.26
N ALA A 74 3.72 3.63 -3.41
CA ALA A 74 4.36 4.40 -2.35
C ALA A 74 5.23 5.55 -2.89
N ARG A 75 6.02 5.30 -3.95
CA ARG A 75 6.79 6.37 -4.61
C ARG A 75 5.89 7.46 -5.21
N ILE A 76 4.77 7.08 -5.83
CA ILE A 76 3.78 8.03 -6.35
C ILE A 76 3.18 8.86 -5.22
N TYR A 77 2.84 8.22 -4.10
CA TYR A 77 2.33 8.90 -2.91
C TYR A 77 3.33 9.92 -2.34
N ASN A 78 4.62 9.60 -2.37
CA ASN A 78 5.70 10.50 -1.93
C ASN A 78 6.01 11.66 -2.88
N PHE A 79 5.47 11.68 -4.10
CA PHE A 79 5.56 12.88 -4.97
C PHE A 79 4.57 13.98 -4.58
N ILE A 80 3.65 13.69 -3.66
CA ILE A 80 2.72 14.69 -3.15
C ILE A 80 3.51 15.68 -2.27
N PRO A 81 3.50 16.99 -2.58
CA PRO A 81 4.49 17.96 -2.06
C PRO A 81 4.45 18.20 -0.54
N TRP A 82 3.40 17.74 0.15
CA TRP A 82 3.30 17.79 1.61
C TRP A 82 3.73 16.49 2.31
N ILE A 83 4.16 15.48 1.56
CA ILE A 83 4.68 14.20 2.04
C ILE A 83 6.14 14.13 1.60
N ASN A 84 7.06 14.11 2.57
CA ASN A 84 8.50 14.20 2.28
C ASN A 84 9.22 12.99 2.89
N ILE A 85 8.92 11.81 2.34
CA ILE A 85 9.55 10.56 2.74
C ILE A 85 10.60 10.21 1.68
N LYS A 86 11.88 10.13 2.08
CA LYS A 86 12.98 9.78 1.17
C LYS A 86 12.96 8.30 0.79
N GLU A 87 12.64 7.44 1.74
CA GLU A 87 12.69 5.98 1.65
C GLU A 87 11.42 5.36 2.25
N ILE A 88 10.90 4.32 1.60
CA ILE A 88 9.65 3.67 2.01
C ILE A 88 9.89 2.94 3.34
N ASP A 89 9.13 3.33 4.37
CA ASP A 89 9.09 2.61 5.66
C ASP A 89 8.23 1.35 5.55
N ILE A 90 8.38 0.43 6.50
CA ILE A 90 7.61 -0.80 6.60
C ILE A 90 6.11 -0.51 6.77
N GLN A 91 5.72 0.51 7.54
CA GLN A 91 4.29 0.85 7.67
C GLN A 91 3.70 1.35 6.35
N GLU A 92 4.49 2.10 5.59
CA GLU A 92 4.10 2.56 4.26
C GLU A 92 4.01 1.38 3.28
N ALA A 93 4.95 0.45 3.34
CA ALA A 93 4.90 -0.78 2.55
C ALA A 93 3.65 -1.61 2.89
N VAL A 94 3.29 -1.77 4.16
CA VAL A 94 2.06 -2.46 4.60
C VAL A 94 0.80 -1.73 4.12
N PHE A 95 0.80 -0.40 4.14
CA PHE A 95 -0.34 0.38 3.66
C PHE A 95 -0.66 0.11 2.18
N PHE A 96 0.37 -0.10 1.35
CA PHE A 96 0.26 -0.33 -0.09
C PHE A 96 0.28 -1.81 -0.51
N LEU A 97 0.39 -2.76 0.43
CA LEU A 97 0.21 -4.20 0.20
C LEU A 97 -1.28 -4.56 0.22
#